data_AF-A0A284QQ49-F1
#
_entry.id   AF-A0A284QQ49-F1
#
_cell.length_a   1.000
_cell.length_b   1.000
_cell.length_c   1.000
_cell.angle_alpha   90.00
_cell.angle_beta   90.00
_cell.angle_gamma   90.00
#
_symmetry.space_group_name_H-M   'P 1'
#
loop_
_entity.id
_entity.type
_entity.pdbx_description
1 polymer ?
#
loop_
_entity_poly.entity_id
_entity_poly.type
_entity_poly.pdbx_seq_one_letter_code
_entity_poly.pdbx_strand_id
1 'polypeptide(L)'
;MAPPSPHTPRLPVTEKHLNALRSRLCLEDPFDAAVWAVASIAWHSCSRLGELIFSKSKPFQPSRHVHRGCPRTLGKSSNDHEWMNLFIPFTKTTKYRGDWISITSTNDDLDPLAAIWNHLRVNDDLPQSAPLFAYRTQEGWHTLDKESFLSRCSQIWSFDGLDAAGGHSFRIGGTTHLLLLGVEPWVVMKQGRWSSKAFLLYWRKVEEILPLFIGDAMDKFSSLKDSISHLGAAL
;
A
#
# COMPACT_ATOMS: atom_id res chain seq x y z
N MET A 1 26.36 -10.81 16.26
CA MET A 1 25.09 -11.40 15.81
C MET A 1 23.96 -10.68 16.51
N ALA A 2 22.97 -10.15 15.78
CA ALA A 2 21.77 -9.61 16.40
C ALA A 2 21.02 -10.76 17.12
N PRO A 3 20.44 -10.54 18.31
CA PRO A 3 19.71 -11.59 19.02
C PRO A 3 18.52 -12.07 18.17
N PRO A 4 18.20 -13.37 18.18
CA PRO A 4 17.08 -13.91 17.42
C PRO A 4 15.76 -13.30 17.92
N SER A 5 14.96 -12.81 16.98
CA SER A 5 13.58 -12.39 17.23
C SER A 5 12.75 -13.62 17.60
N PRO A 6 12.01 -13.63 18.73
CA PRO A 6 11.24 -14.79 19.21
C PRO A 6 10.01 -15.14 18.34
N HIS A 7 9.74 -14.37 17.29
CA HIS A 7 8.64 -14.62 16.35
C HIS A 7 9.16 -14.76 14.93
N THR A 8 8.72 -15.82 14.25
CA THR A 8 8.90 -15.99 12.80
C THR A 8 8.48 -14.72 12.08
N PRO A 9 9.35 -14.09 11.28
CA PRO A 9 9.01 -12.89 10.54
C PRO A 9 7.80 -13.14 9.65
N ARG A 10 6.75 -12.33 9.79
CA ARG A 10 5.59 -12.40 8.91
C ARG A 10 6.02 -12.18 7.46
N LEU A 11 5.48 -12.99 6.55
CA LEU A 11 5.76 -12.91 5.12
C LEU A 11 5.08 -11.67 4.50
N PRO A 12 5.73 -11.01 3.51
CA PRO A 12 5.15 -9.89 2.79
C PRO A 12 4.08 -10.34 1.79
N VAL A 13 3.06 -9.50 1.58
CA VAL A 13 2.30 -9.53 0.31
C VAL A 13 3.24 -9.04 -0.78
N THR A 14 3.50 -9.87 -1.78
CA THR A 14 4.38 -9.51 -2.91
C THR A 14 3.56 -9.05 -4.12
N GLU A 15 4.22 -8.53 -5.14
CA GLU A 15 3.59 -8.20 -6.42
C GLU A 15 2.88 -9.42 -7.04
N LYS A 16 3.42 -10.64 -6.87
CA LYS A 16 2.75 -11.89 -7.28
C LYS A 16 1.37 -12.06 -6.62
N HIS A 17 1.23 -11.66 -5.36
CA HIS A 17 -0.06 -11.71 -4.66
C HIS A 17 -1.05 -10.70 -5.24
N LEU A 18 -0.60 -9.48 -5.59
CA LEU A 18 -1.46 -8.48 -6.24
C LEU A 18 -1.84 -8.90 -7.66
N ASN A 19 -0.92 -9.44 -8.45
CA ASN A 19 -1.20 -10.00 -9.77
C ASN A 19 -2.21 -11.16 -9.71
N ALA A 20 -2.10 -12.04 -8.70
CA ALA A 20 -3.07 -13.11 -8.48
C ALA A 20 -4.48 -12.57 -8.18
N LEU A 21 -4.57 -11.51 -7.35
CA LEU A 21 -5.84 -10.81 -7.10
C LEU A 21 -6.38 -10.16 -8.38
N ARG A 22 -5.55 -9.37 -9.07
CA ARG A 22 -5.93 -8.60 -10.26
C ARG A 22 -6.48 -9.48 -11.38
N SER A 23 -5.93 -10.69 -11.53
CA SER A 23 -6.32 -11.65 -12.57
C SER A 23 -7.59 -12.45 -12.26
N ARG A 24 -8.02 -12.52 -10.98
CA ARG A 24 -9.14 -13.39 -10.55
C ARG A 24 -10.32 -12.63 -9.94
N LEU A 25 -10.13 -11.37 -9.55
CA LEU A 25 -11.22 -10.51 -9.10
C LEU A 25 -12.04 -10.01 -10.30
N CYS A 26 -13.37 -10.07 -10.20
CA CYS A 26 -14.26 -9.45 -11.16
C CYS A 26 -14.43 -7.97 -10.81
N LEU A 27 -13.75 -7.06 -11.52
CA LEU A 27 -13.76 -5.63 -11.14
C LEU A 27 -15.07 -4.89 -11.43
N GLU A 28 -16.03 -5.51 -12.11
CA GLU A 28 -17.42 -5.02 -12.22
C GLU A 28 -18.31 -5.54 -11.09
N ASP A 29 -17.87 -6.54 -10.32
CA ASP A 29 -18.57 -6.96 -9.11
C ASP A 29 -18.29 -5.95 -7.97
N PRO A 30 -19.34 -5.40 -7.32
CA PRO A 30 -19.22 -4.44 -6.23
C PRO A 30 -18.25 -4.82 -5.10
N PHE A 31 -18.26 -6.09 -4.70
CA PHE A 31 -17.46 -6.59 -3.59
C PHE A 31 -16.00 -6.76 -4.01
N ASP A 32 -15.75 -7.42 -5.14
CA ASP A 32 -14.40 -7.64 -5.67
C ASP A 32 -13.71 -6.31 -6.04
N ALA A 33 -14.45 -5.31 -6.54
CA ALA A 33 -13.92 -3.97 -6.76
C ALA A 33 -13.43 -3.31 -5.46
N ALA A 34 -14.19 -3.47 -4.36
CA ALA A 34 -13.79 -2.97 -3.05
C ALA A 34 -12.56 -3.70 -2.50
N VAL A 35 -12.50 -5.03 -2.67
CA VAL A 35 -11.34 -5.85 -2.29
C VAL A 35 -10.10 -5.39 -3.05
N TRP A 36 -10.21 -5.20 -4.36
CA TRP A 36 -9.09 -4.73 -5.18
C TRP A 36 -8.58 -3.36 -4.73
N ALA A 37 -9.48 -2.38 -4.54
CA ALA A 37 -9.11 -1.06 -4.08
C ALA A 37 -8.38 -1.08 -2.73
N VAL A 38 -8.87 -1.86 -1.75
CA VAL A 38 -8.19 -1.98 -0.46
C VAL A 38 -6.81 -2.62 -0.60
N ALA A 39 -6.68 -3.70 -1.38
CA ALA A 39 -5.43 -4.41 -1.55
C ALA A 39 -4.35 -3.50 -2.16
N SER A 40 -4.67 -2.81 -3.27
CA SER A 40 -3.75 -1.89 -3.94
C SER A 40 -3.39 -0.71 -3.05
N ILE A 41 -4.37 -0.03 -2.45
CA ILE A 41 -4.09 1.12 -1.58
C ILE A 41 -3.26 0.72 -0.37
N ALA A 42 -3.61 -0.37 0.33
CA ALA A 42 -2.88 -0.82 1.52
C ALA A 42 -1.40 -1.10 1.20
N TRP A 43 -1.15 -1.72 0.04
CA TRP A 43 0.20 -2.07 -0.41
C TRP A 43 0.98 -0.84 -0.86
N HIS A 44 0.49 -0.08 -1.86
CA HIS A 44 1.21 1.07 -2.42
C HIS A 44 1.39 2.21 -1.40
N SER A 45 0.44 2.40 -0.48
CA SER A 45 0.56 3.45 0.54
C SER A 45 1.35 3.02 1.80
N CYS A 46 1.79 1.76 1.88
CA CYS A 46 2.37 1.18 3.11
C CYS A 46 1.46 1.37 4.35
N SER A 47 0.14 1.35 4.16
CA SER A 47 -0.83 1.59 5.22
C SER A 47 -1.11 0.35 6.04
N ARG A 48 -1.51 0.53 7.31
CA ARG A 48 -2.04 -0.60 8.07
C ARG A 48 -3.44 -0.89 7.54
N LEU A 49 -3.75 -2.16 7.31
CA LEU A 49 -5.08 -2.54 6.82
C LEU A 49 -6.22 -1.98 7.71
N GLY A 50 -6.01 -1.95 9.03
CA GLY A 50 -6.95 -1.41 10.01
C GLY A 50 -7.25 0.10 9.90
N GLU A 51 -6.48 0.84 9.11
CA GLU A 51 -6.70 2.26 8.83
C GLU A 51 -7.69 2.45 7.64
N LEU A 52 -7.84 1.42 6.80
CA LEU A 52 -8.71 1.42 5.62
C LEU A 52 -10.02 0.68 5.86
N ILE A 53 -9.95 -0.48 6.52
CA ILE A 53 -11.09 -1.33 6.84
C ILE A 53 -11.01 -1.82 8.29
N PHE A 54 -12.16 -2.04 8.92
CA PHE A 54 -12.26 -2.44 10.32
C PHE A 54 -12.88 -3.85 10.46
N SER A 55 -12.73 -4.44 11.65
CA SER A 55 -13.28 -5.77 11.93
C SER A 55 -14.80 -5.74 11.93
N LYS A 56 -15.43 -6.81 11.45
CA LYS A 56 -16.89 -7.02 11.50
C LYS A 56 -17.48 -6.85 12.90
N SER A 57 -16.68 -7.14 13.94
CA SER A 57 -17.07 -6.98 15.35
C SER A 57 -17.13 -5.53 15.85
N LYS A 58 -16.72 -4.55 15.03
CA LYS A 58 -16.66 -3.12 15.42
C LYS A 58 -17.73 -2.32 14.68
N PRO A 59 -18.51 -1.48 15.39
CA PRO A 59 -19.45 -0.59 14.73
C PRO A 59 -18.71 0.46 13.91
N PHE A 60 -19.31 0.88 12.80
CA PHE A 60 -18.81 1.99 12.01
C PHE A 60 -18.90 3.32 12.78
N GLN A 61 -17.84 4.13 12.73
CA GLN A 61 -17.77 5.44 13.38
C GLN A 61 -17.02 6.41 12.44
N PRO A 62 -17.68 7.41 11.83
CA PRO A 62 -17.03 8.34 10.89
C PRO A 62 -15.84 9.11 11.49
N SER A 63 -15.86 9.38 12.79
CA SER A 63 -14.73 10.01 13.50
C SER A 63 -13.48 9.13 13.59
N ARG A 64 -13.60 7.84 13.30
CA ARG A 64 -12.53 6.86 13.44
C ARG A 64 -12.21 6.11 12.14
N HIS A 65 -13.22 5.86 11.32
CA HIS A 65 -13.12 5.03 10.13
C HIS A 65 -13.23 5.90 8.88
N VAL A 66 -12.38 5.61 7.89
CA VAL A 66 -12.42 6.30 6.61
C VAL A 66 -13.77 6.09 5.93
N HIS A 67 -14.34 7.17 5.42
CA HIS A 67 -15.65 7.21 4.80
C HIS A 67 -15.60 7.99 3.48
N ARG A 68 -16.65 7.90 2.67
CA ARG A 68 -16.67 8.45 1.30
C ARG A 68 -16.42 9.96 1.26
N GLY A 69 -16.99 10.68 2.22
CA GLY A 69 -16.79 12.13 2.41
C GLY A 69 -15.51 12.53 3.14
N CYS A 70 -14.59 11.61 3.44
CA CYS A 70 -13.27 12.00 3.96
C CYS A 70 -12.56 12.90 2.93
N PRO A 71 -11.87 13.97 3.37
CA PRO A 71 -11.12 14.84 2.47
C PRO A 71 -10.13 14.07 1.61
N ARG A 72 -10.05 14.47 0.33
CA ARG A 72 -9.06 13.99 -0.64
C ARG A 72 -8.44 15.20 -1.34
N THR A 73 -7.17 15.11 -1.67
CA THR A 73 -6.52 16.04 -2.60
C THR A 73 -5.88 15.26 -3.73
N LEU A 74 -5.86 15.85 -4.92
CA LEU A 74 -5.33 15.28 -6.14
C LEU A 74 -4.29 16.22 -6.70
N GLY A 75 -3.33 15.66 -7.42
CA GLY A 75 -2.38 16.47 -8.16
C GLY A 75 -1.51 15.64 -9.09
N LYS A 76 -0.61 16.36 -9.76
CA LYS A 76 0.41 15.80 -10.63
C LYS A 76 1.77 16.32 -10.15
N SER A 77 2.75 15.45 -10.01
CA SER A 77 4.12 15.84 -9.67
C SER A 77 4.84 16.46 -10.87
N SER A 78 6.03 17.01 -10.64
CA SER A 78 6.87 17.60 -11.69
C SER A 78 7.40 16.59 -12.70
N ASN A 79 7.37 15.29 -12.38
CA ASN A 79 7.70 14.19 -13.29
C ASN A 79 6.43 13.49 -13.82
N ASP A 80 5.30 14.21 -13.86
CA ASP A 80 4.05 13.77 -14.47
C ASP A 80 3.34 12.58 -13.80
N HIS A 81 3.75 12.17 -12.60
CA HIS A 81 3.00 11.16 -11.85
C HIS A 81 1.80 11.78 -11.15
N GLU A 82 0.62 11.25 -11.43
CA GLU A 82 -0.60 11.58 -10.72
C GLU A 82 -0.57 10.97 -9.31
N TRP A 83 -1.18 11.68 -8.36
CA TRP A 83 -1.27 11.21 -6.98
C TRP A 83 -2.59 11.65 -6.34
N MET A 84 -2.97 10.89 -5.31
CA MET A 84 -4.08 11.22 -4.42
C MET A 84 -3.61 11.14 -2.97
N ASN A 85 -3.93 12.17 -2.18
CA ASN A 85 -3.89 12.07 -0.73
C ASN A 85 -5.30 11.82 -0.19
N LEU A 86 -5.42 10.88 0.75
CA LEU A 86 -6.67 10.54 1.42
C LEU A 86 -6.49 10.72 2.93
N PHE A 87 -7.40 11.47 3.55
CA PHE A 87 -7.40 11.63 4.99
C PHE A 87 -7.92 10.38 5.70
N ILE A 88 -7.16 9.89 6.68
CA ILE A 88 -7.51 8.79 7.58
C ILE A 88 -7.87 9.38 8.94
N PRO A 89 -9.13 9.27 9.39
CA PRO A 89 -9.60 9.92 10.63
C PRO A 89 -8.88 9.46 11.90
N PHE A 90 -8.41 8.21 11.94
CA PHE A 90 -7.73 7.66 13.11
C PHE A 90 -6.51 6.82 12.75
N THR A 91 -5.39 7.08 13.44
CA THR A 91 -4.22 6.19 13.41
C THR A 91 -3.78 5.83 14.82
N LYS A 92 -2.97 4.77 14.95
CA LYS A 92 -2.45 4.34 16.26
C LYS A 92 -1.66 5.46 16.96
N THR A 93 -0.91 6.26 16.19
CA THR A 93 0.05 7.26 16.68
C THR A 93 -0.58 8.64 16.83
N THR A 94 -1.38 9.09 15.85
CA THR A 94 -1.99 10.42 15.85
C THR A 94 -3.40 10.45 16.45
N LYS A 95 -3.99 9.28 16.75
CA LYS A 95 -5.36 9.15 17.29
C LYS A 95 -6.35 9.91 16.39
N TYR A 96 -7.30 10.62 16.99
CA TYR A 96 -8.34 11.39 16.30
C TYR A 96 -7.85 12.64 15.58
N ARG A 97 -6.58 13.01 15.71
CA ARG A 97 -5.97 14.02 14.82
C ARG A 97 -5.94 13.51 13.38
N GLY A 98 -6.01 12.19 13.19
CA GLY A 98 -5.91 11.56 11.88
C GLY A 98 -4.53 11.75 11.25
N ASP A 99 -4.41 11.31 10.01
CA ASP A 99 -3.22 11.51 9.18
C ASP A 99 -3.58 11.33 7.70
N TRP A 100 -2.72 11.80 6.80
CA TRP A 100 -2.91 11.64 5.36
C TRP A 100 -2.12 10.44 4.84
N ILE A 101 -2.75 9.59 4.03
CA ILE A 101 -2.02 8.64 3.18
C ILE A 101 -1.89 9.21 1.79
N SER A 102 -0.80 8.86 1.11
CA SER A 102 -0.58 9.20 -0.30
C SER A 102 -0.54 7.92 -1.12
N ILE A 103 -1.16 7.95 -2.29
CA ILE A 103 -1.05 6.92 -3.33
C ILE A 103 -0.67 7.60 -4.64
N THR A 104 0.27 6.99 -5.35
CA THR A 104 0.82 7.50 -6.61
C THR A 104 0.47 6.51 -7.72
N SER A 105 0.12 7.06 -8.88
CA SER A 105 -0.11 6.28 -10.11
C SER A 105 1.14 5.48 -10.45
N THR A 106 0.98 4.17 -10.65
CA THR A 106 2.00 3.27 -11.21
C THR A 106 1.88 3.18 -12.73
N ASN A 107 0.75 3.58 -13.30
CA ASN A 107 0.47 3.50 -14.74
C ASN A 107 0.56 2.07 -15.30
N ASP A 108 0.19 1.09 -14.47
CA ASP A 108 0.15 -0.34 -14.82
C ASP A 108 -1.16 -0.99 -14.34
N ASP A 109 -1.29 -2.31 -14.50
CA ASP A 109 -2.50 -3.04 -14.10
C ASP A 109 -2.72 -3.12 -12.57
N LEU A 110 -1.71 -2.75 -11.77
CA LEU A 110 -1.75 -2.75 -10.31
C LEU A 110 -2.08 -1.37 -9.73
N ASP A 111 -2.38 -0.39 -10.60
CA ASP A 111 -2.50 1.01 -10.24
C ASP A 111 -3.52 1.30 -9.12
N PRO A 112 -3.08 1.92 -8.00
CA PRO A 112 -3.96 2.18 -6.87
C PRO A 112 -4.96 3.33 -7.12
N LEU A 113 -4.67 4.26 -8.03
CA LEU A 113 -5.61 5.30 -8.44
C LEU A 113 -6.71 4.69 -9.33
N ALA A 114 -6.34 3.88 -10.31
CA ALA A 114 -7.30 3.14 -11.13
C ALA A 114 -8.19 2.25 -10.25
N ALA A 115 -7.61 1.57 -9.25
CA ALA A 115 -8.36 0.72 -8.34
C ALA A 115 -9.39 1.49 -7.50
N ILE A 116 -9.02 2.63 -6.90
CA ILE A 116 -9.98 3.42 -6.10
C ILE A 116 -11.08 4.05 -6.97
N TRP A 117 -10.73 4.53 -8.17
CA TRP A 117 -11.72 5.10 -9.08
C TRP A 117 -12.68 4.06 -9.61
N ASN A 118 -12.20 2.86 -9.93
CA ASN A 118 -13.07 1.75 -10.32
C ASN A 118 -14.06 1.40 -9.19
N HIS A 119 -13.57 1.25 -7.95
CA HIS A 119 -14.42 0.97 -6.80
C HIS A 119 -15.51 2.03 -6.60
N LEU A 120 -15.15 3.32 -6.69
CA LEU A 120 -16.11 4.41 -6.54
C LEU A 120 -17.14 4.44 -7.69
N ARG A 121 -16.74 4.09 -8.91
CA ARG A 121 -17.63 4.00 -10.08
C ARG A 121 -18.62 2.84 -9.95
N VAL A 122 -18.15 1.64 -9.60
CA VAL A 122 -19.00 0.44 -9.49
C VAL A 122 -19.98 0.57 -8.32
N ASN A 123 -19.59 1.28 -7.27
CA ASN A 123 -20.38 1.52 -6.07
C ASN A 123 -20.83 2.99 -5.98
N ASP A 124 -21.39 3.57 -7.03
CA ASP A 124 -21.62 5.03 -7.16
C ASP A 124 -22.82 5.60 -6.38
N ASP A 125 -23.79 4.78 -5.99
CA ASP A 125 -25.04 5.17 -5.32
C ASP A 125 -24.97 5.23 -3.79
N LEU A 126 -23.78 5.02 -3.20
CA LEU A 126 -23.60 5.03 -1.75
C LEU A 126 -23.45 6.47 -1.19
N PRO A 127 -24.02 6.77 -0.01
CA PRO A 127 -23.97 8.10 0.58
C PRO A 127 -22.56 8.48 1.05
N GLN A 128 -22.29 9.79 1.17
CA GLN A 128 -21.00 10.33 1.65
C GLN A 128 -20.63 9.89 3.08
N SER A 129 -21.62 9.53 3.88
CA SER A 129 -21.45 9.00 5.23
C SER A 129 -21.07 7.52 5.27
N ALA A 130 -21.21 6.77 4.17
CA ALA A 130 -20.86 5.35 4.14
C ALA A 130 -19.33 5.15 4.26
N PRO A 131 -18.88 4.01 4.83
CA PRO A 131 -17.47 3.61 4.80
C PRO A 131 -16.92 3.67 3.37
N LEU A 132 -15.65 4.06 3.22
CA LEU A 132 -15.07 4.28 1.91
C LEU A 132 -15.15 3.01 1.03
N PHE A 133 -14.81 1.87 1.63
CA PHE A 133 -14.82 0.56 0.96
C PHE A 133 -16.13 -0.21 1.18
N ALA A 134 -17.24 0.48 1.43
CA ALA A 134 -18.55 -0.14 1.35
C ALA A 134 -18.93 -0.44 -0.12
N TYR A 135 -19.68 -1.51 -0.31
CA TYR A 135 -20.09 -2.03 -1.62
C TYR A 135 -21.61 -2.27 -1.68
N ARG A 136 -22.19 -2.13 -2.87
CA ARG A 136 -23.62 -2.33 -3.14
C ARG A 136 -23.99 -3.80 -3.02
N THR A 137 -25.19 -4.06 -2.51
CA THR A 137 -25.85 -5.37 -2.53
C THR A 137 -27.31 -5.19 -2.95
N GLN A 138 -28.04 -6.29 -3.13
CA GLN A 138 -29.48 -6.25 -3.45
C GLN A 138 -30.31 -5.60 -2.33
N GLU A 139 -29.83 -5.65 -1.09
CA GLU A 139 -30.49 -5.10 0.11
C GLU A 139 -30.06 -3.66 0.43
N GLY A 140 -29.20 -3.06 -0.40
CA GLY A 140 -28.62 -1.73 -0.20
C GLY A 140 -27.11 -1.76 -0.33
N TRP A 141 -26.38 -1.67 0.80
CA TRP A 141 -24.93 -1.73 0.81
C TRP A 141 -24.39 -2.33 2.11
N HIS A 142 -23.21 -2.93 2.02
CA HIS A 142 -22.48 -3.48 3.16
C HIS A 142 -21.09 -2.86 3.26
N THR A 143 -20.53 -2.90 4.46
CA THR A 143 -19.14 -2.52 4.67
C THR A 143 -18.23 -3.70 4.31
N LEU A 144 -17.15 -3.45 3.55
CA LEU A 144 -16.07 -4.42 3.46
C LEU A 144 -15.32 -4.46 4.80
N ASP A 145 -15.58 -5.51 5.58
CA ASP A 145 -14.85 -5.78 6.81
C ASP A 145 -13.54 -6.53 6.55
N LYS A 146 -12.65 -6.48 7.54
CA LYS A 146 -11.32 -7.09 7.47
C LYS A 146 -11.37 -8.61 7.27
N GLU A 147 -12.31 -9.29 7.90
CA GLU A 147 -12.45 -10.73 7.83
C GLU A 147 -12.87 -11.17 6.43
N SER A 148 -13.89 -10.53 5.86
CA SER A 148 -14.37 -10.76 4.49
C SER A 148 -13.28 -10.46 3.45
N PHE A 149 -12.56 -9.34 3.61
CA PHE A 149 -11.43 -8.98 2.74
C PHE A 149 -10.32 -10.05 2.75
N LEU A 150 -9.86 -10.45 3.95
CA LEU A 150 -8.79 -11.44 4.05
C LEU A 150 -9.25 -12.82 3.58
N SER A 151 -10.50 -13.19 3.83
CA SER A 151 -11.06 -14.45 3.34
C SER A 151 -11.07 -14.50 1.82
N ARG A 152 -11.46 -13.41 1.14
CA ARG A 152 -11.42 -13.33 -0.33
C ARG A 152 -10.00 -13.40 -0.88
N CYS A 153 -9.06 -12.70 -0.23
CA CYS A 153 -7.65 -12.76 -0.61
C CYS A 153 -7.08 -14.17 -0.48
N SER A 154 -7.27 -14.83 0.67
CA SER A 154 -6.79 -16.20 0.91
C SER A 154 -7.41 -17.20 -0.06
N GLN A 155 -8.70 -17.08 -0.38
CA GLN A 155 -9.33 -17.93 -1.40
C GLN A 155 -8.58 -17.85 -2.73
N ILE A 156 -8.26 -16.63 -3.19
CA ILE A 156 -7.55 -16.42 -4.46
C ILE A 156 -6.10 -16.91 -4.38
N TRP A 157 -5.40 -16.60 -3.29
CA TRP A 157 -3.99 -16.98 -3.11
C TRP A 157 -3.77 -18.48 -2.99
N SER A 158 -4.78 -19.23 -2.54
CA SER A 158 -4.69 -20.69 -2.41
C SER A 158 -4.53 -21.42 -3.73
N PHE A 159 -5.00 -20.83 -4.83
CA PHE A 159 -4.81 -21.40 -6.17
C PHE A 159 -3.35 -21.38 -6.62
N ASP A 160 -2.54 -20.46 -6.08
CA ASP A 160 -1.14 -20.24 -6.47
C ASP A 160 -0.17 -20.59 -5.33
N GLY A 161 -0.64 -21.19 -4.23
CA GLY A 161 0.18 -21.55 -3.07
C GLY A 161 0.74 -20.36 -2.28
N LEU A 162 0.01 -19.25 -2.23
CA LEU A 162 0.43 -17.96 -1.65
C LEU A 162 -0.16 -17.68 -0.24
N ASP A 163 -0.60 -18.71 0.49
CA ASP A 163 -1.55 -18.61 1.63
C ASP A 163 -1.05 -18.04 2.97
N ALA A 164 0.11 -17.41 3.02
CA ALA A 164 0.74 -17.00 4.29
C ALA A 164 0.61 -15.51 4.64
N ALA A 165 -0.19 -14.75 3.91
CA ALA A 165 -0.31 -13.30 4.07
C ALA A 165 -1.53 -12.89 4.90
N GLY A 166 -1.31 -12.04 5.91
CA GLY A 166 -2.37 -11.42 6.70
C GLY A 166 -2.43 -9.90 6.49
N GLY A 167 -3.32 -9.21 7.22
CA GLY A 167 -3.47 -7.75 7.03
C GLY A 167 -2.20 -6.91 7.29
N HIS A 168 -1.28 -7.40 8.13
CA HIS A 168 0.01 -6.74 8.35
C HIS A 168 1.01 -6.95 7.19
N SER A 169 0.83 -8.04 6.43
CA SER A 169 1.68 -8.43 5.31
C SER A 169 1.61 -7.44 4.15
N PHE A 170 0.49 -6.73 3.96
CA PHE A 170 0.36 -5.64 2.97
C PHE A 170 1.37 -4.52 3.21
N ARG A 171 1.46 -4.04 4.46
CA ARG A 171 2.39 -2.97 4.85
C ARG A 171 3.85 -3.41 4.72
N ILE A 172 4.17 -4.64 5.12
CA ILE A 172 5.50 -5.23 4.91
C ILE A 172 5.80 -5.32 3.41
N GLY A 173 4.83 -5.78 2.62
CA GLY A 173 4.89 -5.92 1.18
C GLY A 173 5.24 -4.64 0.45
N GLY A 174 4.43 -3.60 0.62
CA GLY A 174 4.66 -2.29 0.01
C GLY A 174 6.01 -1.70 0.39
N THR A 175 6.39 -1.84 1.67
CA THR A 175 7.72 -1.38 2.15
C THR A 175 8.84 -2.10 1.41
N THR A 176 8.73 -3.43 1.32
CA THR A 176 9.74 -4.27 0.67
C THR A 176 9.84 -3.95 -0.82
N HIS A 177 8.70 -3.78 -1.49
CA HIS A 177 8.66 -3.46 -2.91
C HIS A 177 9.29 -2.10 -3.20
N LEU A 178 8.91 -1.04 -2.49
CA LEU A 178 9.49 0.29 -2.70
C LEU A 178 11.01 0.30 -2.48
N LEU A 179 11.50 -0.41 -1.46
CA LEU A 179 12.95 -0.52 -1.23
C LEU A 179 13.65 -1.29 -2.35
N LEU A 180 13.04 -2.34 -2.90
CA LEU A 180 13.59 -3.09 -4.05
C LEU A 180 13.52 -2.30 -5.36
N LEU A 181 12.62 -1.32 -5.47
CA LEU A 181 12.61 -0.34 -6.56
C LEU A 181 13.70 0.74 -6.41
N GLY A 182 14.53 0.68 -5.35
CA GLY A 182 15.57 1.67 -5.09
C GLY A 182 15.03 2.98 -4.49
N VAL A 183 13.78 3.03 -4.03
CA VAL A 183 13.25 4.22 -3.36
C VAL A 183 13.97 4.40 -2.03
N GLU A 184 14.58 5.58 -1.87
CA GLU A 184 15.34 5.94 -0.68
C GLU A 184 14.62 5.60 0.64
N PRO A 185 15.28 4.94 1.60
CA PRO A 185 14.64 4.46 2.83
C PRO A 185 13.83 5.51 3.60
N TRP A 186 14.30 6.77 3.63
CA TRP A 186 13.60 7.84 4.34
C TRP A 186 12.31 8.27 3.61
N VAL A 187 12.25 8.15 2.28
CA VAL A 187 11.03 8.37 1.48
C VAL A 187 10.02 7.28 1.79
N VAL A 188 10.44 6.00 1.81
CA VAL A 188 9.57 4.88 2.20
C VAL A 188 9.08 5.03 3.66
N MET A 189 9.95 5.51 4.55
CA MET A 189 9.59 5.82 5.93
C MET A 189 8.50 6.90 6.00
N LYS A 190 8.60 7.94 5.18
CA LYS A 190 7.58 8.99 5.05
C LYS A 190 6.28 8.45 4.46
N GLN A 191 6.36 7.64 3.39
CA GLN A 191 5.24 7.00 2.72
C GLN A 191 4.35 6.21 3.69
N GLY A 192 4.95 5.31 4.48
CA GLY A 192 4.19 4.56 5.48
C GLY A 192 4.04 5.27 6.83
N ARG A 193 4.46 6.53 6.97
CA ARG A 193 4.28 7.37 8.16
C ARG A 193 4.92 6.78 9.43
N TRP A 194 6.12 6.24 9.31
CA TRP A 194 6.92 5.88 10.48
C TRP A 194 7.64 7.11 11.02
N SER A 195 7.62 7.29 12.35
CA SER A 195 8.41 8.31 13.05
C SER A 195 9.59 7.72 13.82
N SER A 196 9.77 6.40 13.77
CA SER A 196 10.80 5.69 14.54
C SER A 196 11.45 4.56 13.76
N LYS A 197 12.55 4.02 14.32
CA LYS A 197 13.29 2.86 13.79
C LYS A 197 12.46 1.56 13.71
N ALA A 198 11.22 1.55 14.22
CA ALA A 198 10.28 0.44 13.99
C ALA A 198 10.05 0.14 12.50
N PHE A 199 10.34 1.09 11.62
CA PHE A 199 10.41 0.90 10.17
C PHE A 199 11.30 -0.29 9.74
N LEU A 200 12.48 -0.46 10.36
CA LEU A 200 13.43 -1.52 9.99
C LEU A 200 12.86 -2.93 10.17
N LEU A 201 11.87 -3.09 11.07
CA LEU A 201 11.19 -4.37 11.29
C LEU A 201 10.32 -4.82 10.11
N TYR A 202 10.02 -3.91 9.18
CA TYR A 202 9.21 -4.18 7.98
C TYR A 202 10.05 -4.57 6.76
N TRP A 203 11.38 -4.51 6.86
CA TRP A 203 12.25 -4.88 5.75
C TRP A 203 12.24 -6.41 5.58
N ARG A 204 11.99 -6.87 4.35
CA ARG A 204 12.15 -8.26 3.93
C ARG A 204 13.06 -8.27 2.72
N LYS A 205 13.72 -9.40 2.44
CA LYS A 205 14.75 -9.50 1.39
C LYS A 205 15.91 -8.52 1.61
N VAL A 206 16.41 -8.44 2.85
CA VAL A 206 17.49 -7.50 3.22
C VAL A 206 18.77 -7.82 2.44
N GLU A 207 18.98 -9.10 2.13
CA GLU A 207 20.02 -9.65 1.28
C GLU A 207 19.98 -9.14 -0.17
N GLU A 208 18.83 -8.69 -0.67
CA GLU A 208 18.70 -8.04 -1.98
C GLU A 208 18.72 -6.51 -1.85
N ILE A 209 18.05 -5.97 -0.82
CA ILE A 209 17.97 -4.52 -0.57
C ILE A 209 19.35 -3.92 -0.31
N LEU A 210 20.17 -4.52 0.57
CA LEU A 210 21.46 -3.92 0.91
C LEU A 210 22.41 -3.84 -0.29
N PRO A 211 22.63 -4.92 -1.07
CA PRO A 211 23.46 -4.81 -2.27
C PRO A 211 22.90 -3.85 -3.31
N LEU A 212 21.58 -3.72 -3.45
CA LEU A 212 20.98 -2.76 -4.38
C LEU A 212 21.43 -1.32 -4.08
N PHE A 213 21.25 -0.86 -2.84
CA PHE A 213 21.62 0.51 -2.46
C PHE A 213 23.14 0.72 -2.43
N ILE A 214 23.92 -0.28 -1.99
CA ILE A 214 25.38 -0.20 -1.98
C ILE A 214 25.92 -0.14 -3.43
N GLY A 215 25.38 -0.98 -4.31
CA GLY A 215 25.73 -1.02 -5.73
C GLY A 215 25.42 0.30 -6.44
N ASP A 216 24.20 0.83 -6.29
CA ASP A 216 23.82 2.12 -6.87
C ASP A 216 24.72 3.27 -6.40
N ALA A 217 25.12 3.27 -5.12
CA ALA A 217 26.09 4.24 -4.61
C ALA A 217 27.49 4.07 -5.24
N MET A 218 27.95 2.83 -5.43
CA MET A 218 29.23 2.53 -6.10
C MET A 218 29.22 2.96 -7.58
N ASP A 219 28.11 2.74 -8.28
CA ASP A 219 27.94 3.11 -9.69
C ASP A 219 27.93 4.63 -9.87
N LYS A 220 27.18 5.35 -9.01
CA LYS A 220 27.18 6.82 -8.98
C LYS A 220 28.57 7.40 -8.70
N PHE A 221 29.30 6.81 -7.74
CA PHE A 221 30.67 7.22 -7.44
C PHE A 221 31.61 7.03 -8.64
N SER A 222 31.48 5.89 -9.34
CA SER A 222 32.28 5.59 -10.53
C SER A 222 31.98 6.59 -11.67
N SER A 223 30.70 6.84 -11.95
CA SER A 223 30.27 7.83 -12.95
C SER A 223 30.78 9.25 -12.67
N LEU A 224 30.78 9.68 -11.40
CA LEU A 224 31.34 10.98 -11.01
C LEU A 224 32.86 11.02 -11.24
N LYS A 225 33.57 9.97 -10.85
CA LYS A 225 35.03 9.86 -11.03
C LYS A 225 35.42 9.92 -12.51
N ASP A 226 34.67 9.24 -13.38
CA ASP A 226 34.90 9.25 -14.82
C ASP A 226 34.60 10.62 -15.43
N SER A 227 33.55 11.30 -14.97
CA SER A 227 33.23 12.66 -15.42
C SER A 227 34.35 13.66 -15.05
N ILE A 228 34.93 13.53 -13.85
CA ILE A 228 36.04 14.37 -13.38
C ILE A 228 37.32 14.08 -14.18
N SER A 229 37.61 12.81 -14.47
CA SER A 229 38.80 12.44 -15.24
C SER A 229 38.75 12.97 -16.68
N HIS A 230 37.58 12.94 -17.32
CA HIS A 230 37.36 13.54 -18.64
C HIS A 230 37.54 15.06 -18.66
N LEU A 231 37.04 15.76 -17.63
CA LEU A 231 37.24 17.22 -17.51
C LEU A 231 38.70 17.58 -17.25
N GLY A 232 39.41 16.79 -16.45
CA GLY A 232 40.83 17.00 -16.17
C GLY A 232 41.77 16.70 -17.34
N ALA A 233 41.37 15.82 -18.27
CA ALA A 233 42.14 15.51 -19.48
C ALA A 233 41.94 16.51 -20.63
N ALA A 234 40.96 17.43 -20.52
CA ALA A 234 40.64 18.44 -21.51
C ALA A 234 41.31 19.82 -21.25
N LEU A 235 42.12 19.92 -20.19
CA LEU A 235 42.94 21.09 -19.82
C LEU A 235 44.42 20.78 -20.03
#